data_AF-A0A9D1QPG5-F1
#
_entry.id   AF-A0A9D1QPG5-F1
#
_cell.length_a   1.000
_cell.length_b   1.000
_cell.length_c   1.000
_cell.angle_alpha   90.00
_cell.angle_beta   90.00
_cell.angle_gamma   90.00
#
_symmetry.space_group_name_H-M   'P 1'
#
loop_
_entity.id
_entity.type
_entity.pdbx_description
1 polymer ?
#
loop_
_entity_poly.entity_id
_entity_poly.type
_entity_poly.pdbx_seq_one_letter_code
_entity_poly.pdbx_strand_id
1 'polypeptide(L)'
;MPKDKNGSTRQRSPEDFEQVYDRRADRNSHFKTPEVHPHRPILWVAVAVILVFLSGGLAYGYHAWTSAKKTFDQTYQASNVSKSRNVSAVLKKNKPFSILLLGTDTGALGRSDVGRTDTMMVATINPKTETAYLTSIPRDTRVTVGSGANASVQKINAAYTIGGPSGAVKTVENLLDIPIDFYAIVNMGGLEKMVNAVGGVDVVPPLTFKYAQADVKKGVKTHLNGKQALSYSRMRYDDPLGDYGRQKRQRQVLQKLVVKAAGLSSITRYQQILTSLNGNLKTDLSFDDLMQIRAKYGDASHHIKSETLQGEDAMIDGIAYQVATNKELKRVSNHIRKTLGLADTTKFTTDALNSSSDTNNYGY
;
A
#
# COMPACT_ATOMS: atom_id res chain seq x y z
N MET A 1 0.68 -71.55 -98.80
CA MET A 1 -0.58 -71.40 -99.54
C MET A 1 -0.66 -69.96 -100.07
N PRO A 2 -0.88 -69.76 -101.38
CA PRO A 2 -0.83 -68.45 -102.04
C PRO A 2 -2.22 -67.84 -102.24
N LYS A 3 -2.26 -66.52 -102.49
CA LYS A 3 -3.17 -65.74 -103.37
C LYS A 3 -3.01 -64.25 -102.99
N ASP A 4 -2.29 -63.46 -103.77
CA ASP A 4 -2.61 -62.88 -105.08
C ASP A 4 -3.57 -61.68 -105.04
N LYS A 5 -3.12 -60.66 -105.80
CA LYS A 5 -3.83 -59.59 -106.53
C LYS A 5 -3.86 -58.21 -105.85
N ASN A 6 -3.14 -57.17 -106.31
CA ASN A 6 -2.90 -56.56 -107.63
C ASN A 6 -3.69 -55.24 -107.77
N GLY A 7 -3.03 -54.20 -108.30
CA GLY A 7 -3.61 -52.90 -108.64
C GLY A 7 -2.66 -51.74 -108.29
N SER A 8 -1.64 -51.41 -109.12
CA SER A 8 -1.71 -50.51 -110.30
C SER A 8 -1.79 -49.02 -109.90
N THR A 9 -1.05 -48.02 -110.39
CA THR A 9 -0.03 -47.83 -111.45
C THR A 9 0.38 -46.34 -111.41
N ARG A 10 1.69 -46.02 -111.51
CA ARG A 10 2.34 -44.77 -112.06
C ARG A 10 1.94 -43.38 -111.50
N GLN A 11 2.70 -42.27 -111.59
CA GLN A 11 4.09 -41.91 -111.89
C GLN A 11 4.29 -40.46 -111.36
N ARG A 12 5.53 -40.19 -110.93
CA ARG A 12 6.23 -38.94 -110.57
C ARG A 12 5.65 -37.55 -110.93
N SER A 13 5.83 -36.61 -110.00
CA SER A 13 6.56 -35.34 -110.19
C SER A 13 7.00 -34.78 -108.82
N PRO A 14 8.21 -34.20 -108.68
CA PRO A 14 8.70 -33.63 -107.42
C PRO A 14 8.29 -32.16 -107.31
N GLU A 15 7.71 -31.77 -106.17
CA GLU A 15 7.99 -30.54 -105.43
C GLU A 15 6.94 -30.33 -104.33
N ASP A 16 7.47 -29.99 -103.16
CA ASP A 16 6.86 -29.31 -102.03
C ASP A 16 6.13 -30.05 -100.89
N PHE A 17 6.58 -29.65 -99.68
CA PHE A 17 6.06 -29.84 -98.32
C PHE A 17 6.36 -31.24 -97.72
N GLU A 18 7.09 -31.40 -96.62
CA GLU A 18 7.00 -30.68 -95.35
C GLU A 18 8.22 -30.96 -94.43
N GLN A 19 8.42 -30.07 -93.46
CA GLN A 19 9.50 -30.05 -92.48
C GLN A 19 9.61 -31.33 -91.63
N VAL A 20 10.79 -31.96 -91.63
CA VAL A 20 11.14 -32.96 -90.62
C VAL A 20 12.08 -32.32 -89.60
N TYR A 21 11.49 -31.93 -88.47
CA TYR A 21 12.21 -31.56 -87.25
C TYR A 21 12.92 -32.78 -86.69
N ASP A 22 14.25 -32.77 -86.70
CA ASP A 22 15.01 -33.72 -85.90
C ASP A 22 14.98 -33.32 -84.41
N ARG A 23 14.53 -34.30 -83.63
CA ARG A 23 14.18 -34.29 -82.21
C ARG A 23 15.38 -33.85 -81.35
N ARG A 24 15.31 -32.65 -80.75
CA ARG A 24 16.14 -32.32 -79.57
C ARG A 24 15.75 -33.27 -78.43
N ALA A 25 16.74 -33.98 -77.90
CA ALA A 25 16.58 -34.79 -76.70
C ALA A 25 16.19 -33.90 -75.52
N ASP A 26 14.94 -34.03 -75.06
CA ASP A 26 14.49 -33.53 -73.77
C ASP A 26 15.29 -34.20 -72.66
N ARG A 27 16.29 -33.50 -72.15
CA ARG A 27 16.95 -33.84 -70.90
C ARG A 27 16.28 -33.03 -69.79
N ASN A 28 15.07 -33.42 -69.43
CA ASN A 28 14.40 -32.88 -68.24
C ASN A 28 15.25 -33.25 -67.01
N SER A 29 15.94 -32.26 -66.45
CA SER A 29 16.61 -32.39 -65.17
C SER A 29 15.55 -32.55 -64.07
N HIS A 30 15.50 -33.71 -63.43
CA HIS A 30 14.68 -33.96 -62.24
C HIS A 30 15.27 -33.28 -60.99
N PHE A 31 15.50 -31.97 -61.02
CA PHE A 31 15.67 -31.20 -59.80
C PHE A 31 14.31 -30.59 -59.44
N LYS A 32 13.56 -31.26 -58.56
CA LYS A 32 12.50 -30.57 -57.80
C LYS A 32 13.19 -29.49 -56.98
N THR A 33 13.03 -28.22 -57.35
CA THR A 33 13.41 -27.10 -56.50
C THR A 33 12.66 -27.27 -55.17
N PRO A 34 13.35 -27.19 -54.01
CA PRO A 34 12.64 -27.29 -52.73
C PRO A 34 11.61 -26.14 -52.67
N GLU A 35 10.37 -26.45 -52.32
CA GLU A 35 9.33 -25.43 -52.12
C GLU A 35 9.81 -24.45 -51.04
N VAL A 36 10.27 -23.27 -51.46
CA VAL A 36 10.67 -22.21 -50.55
C VAL A 36 9.40 -21.60 -49.98
N HIS A 37 8.95 -22.08 -48.82
CA HIS A 37 7.80 -21.48 -48.14
C HIS A 37 8.11 -20.00 -47.77
N PRO A 38 7.43 -19.02 -48.39
CA PRO A 38 7.82 -17.60 -48.35
C PRO A 38 7.52 -16.90 -47.01
N HIS A 39 6.88 -17.58 -46.05
CA HIS A 39 6.42 -16.98 -44.80
C HIS A 39 7.40 -17.13 -43.61
N ARG A 40 8.47 -17.91 -43.77
CA ARG A 40 9.49 -18.10 -42.71
C ARG A 40 10.22 -16.81 -42.30
N PRO A 41 10.66 -15.90 -43.19
CA PRO A 41 11.34 -14.67 -42.77
C PRO A 41 10.40 -13.67 -42.08
N ILE A 42 9.13 -13.62 -42.48
CA ILE A 42 8.12 -12.73 -41.86
C ILE A 42 7.85 -13.16 -40.41
N LEU A 43 7.77 -14.46 -40.14
CA LEU A 43 7.65 -14.99 -38.79
C LEU A 43 8.84 -14.60 -37.90
N TRP A 44 10.08 -14.71 -38.41
CA TRP A 44 11.28 -14.33 -37.65
C TRP A 44 11.37 -12.82 -37.39
N VAL A 45 10.95 -11.98 -38.34
CA VAL A 45 10.85 -10.53 -38.14
C VAL A 45 9.79 -10.21 -37.09
N ALA A 46 8.62 -10.85 -37.14
CA ALA A 46 7.58 -10.66 -36.12
C ALA A 46 8.05 -11.10 -34.73
N VAL A 47 8.73 -12.24 -34.61
CA VAL A 47 9.35 -12.71 -33.36
C VAL A 47 10.40 -11.73 -32.87
N ALA A 48 11.28 -11.22 -33.74
CA ALA A 48 12.29 -10.23 -33.37
C ALA A 48 11.67 -8.92 -32.87
N VAL A 49 10.61 -8.42 -33.52
CA VAL A 49 9.87 -7.23 -33.10
C VAL A 49 9.21 -7.46 -31.73
N ILE A 50 8.59 -8.62 -31.51
CA ILE A 50 8.03 -9.00 -30.20
C ILE A 50 9.14 -9.04 -29.14
N LEU A 51 10.30 -9.60 -29.44
CA LEU A 51 11.44 -9.64 -28.51
C LEU A 51 12.00 -8.24 -28.21
N VAL A 52 11.99 -7.31 -29.16
CA VAL A 52 12.37 -5.91 -28.94
C VAL A 52 11.35 -5.21 -28.04
N PHE A 53 10.05 -5.40 -28.27
CA PHE A 53 9.01 -4.85 -27.39
C PHE A 53 9.04 -5.47 -25.99
N LEU A 54 9.28 -6.78 -25.89
CA LEU A 54 9.43 -7.48 -24.61
C LEU A 54 10.68 -7.01 -23.87
N SER A 55 11.83 -6.91 -24.54
CA SER A 55 13.07 -6.43 -23.91
C SER A 55 12.99 -4.97 -23.51
N GLY A 56 12.40 -4.11 -24.33
CA GLY A 56 12.08 -2.72 -23.99
C GLY A 56 11.13 -2.63 -22.79
N GLY A 57 10.08 -3.46 -22.75
CA GLY A 57 9.15 -3.55 -21.62
C GLY A 57 9.82 -4.02 -20.33
N LEU A 58 10.68 -5.04 -20.39
CA LEU A 58 11.45 -5.55 -19.26
C LEU A 58 12.46 -4.52 -18.74
N ALA A 59 13.18 -3.84 -19.64
CA ALA A 59 14.13 -2.78 -19.28
C ALA A 59 13.41 -1.60 -18.60
N TYR A 60 12.27 -1.17 -19.14
CA TYR A 60 11.43 -0.13 -18.55
C TYR A 60 10.90 -0.57 -17.18
N GLY A 61 10.39 -1.80 -17.05
CA GLY A 61 9.91 -2.36 -15.79
C GLY A 61 11.00 -2.44 -14.72
N TYR A 62 12.20 -2.87 -15.10
CA TYR A 62 13.36 -2.92 -14.20
C TYR A 62 13.79 -1.53 -13.73
N HIS A 63 13.88 -0.56 -14.65
CA HIS A 63 14.16 0.83 -14.30
C HIS A 63 13.08 1.42 -13.37
N ALA A 64 11.81 1.13 -13.65
CA ALA A 64 10.69 1.57 -12.83
C ALA A 64 10.75 0.99 -11.42
N TRP A 65 11.02 -0.32 -11.30
CA TRP A 65 11.17 -1.04 -10.03
C TRP A 65 12.35 -0.52 -9.20
N THR A 66 13.52 -0.39 -9.81
CA THR A 66 14.74 0.09 -9.12
C THR A 66 14.60 1.54 -8.67
N SER A 67 13.98 2.39 -9.49
CA SER A 67 13.65 3.76 -9.11
C SER A 67 12.66 3.79 -7.94
N ALA A 68 11.61 2.96 -8.00
CA ALA A 68 10.62 2.83 -6.93
C ALA A 68 11.28 2.41 -5.61
N LYS A 69 12.09 1.36 -5.66
CA LYS A 69 12.84 0.85 -4.50
C LYS A 69 13.75 1.93 -3.92
N LYS A 70 14.56 2.59 -4.76
CA LYS A 70 15.47 3.65 -4.34
C LYS A 70 14.74 4.80 -3.65
N THR A 71 13.61 5.24 -4.19
CA THR A 71 12.81 6.31 -3.57
C THR A 71 12.18 5.86 -2.26
N PHE A 72 11.65 4.65 -2.18
CA PHE A 72 11.04 4.14 -0.95
C PHE A 72 12.07 3.89 0.16
N ASP A 73 13.25 3.37 -0.19
CA ASP A 73 14.34 3.15 0.75
C ASP A 73 14.79 4.45 1.44
N GLN A 74 14.59 5.63 0.84
CA GLN A 74 14.85 6.93 1.48
C GLN A 74 13.90 7.24 2.64
N THR A 75 12.74 6.58 2.71
CA THR A 75 11.80 6.70 3.82
C THR A 75 12.13 5.75 4.97
N TYR A 76 13.06 4.81 4.76
CA TYR A 76 13.41 3.82 5.75
C TYR A 76 14.12 4.44 6.94
N GLN A 77 13.59 4.21 8.13
CA GLN A 77 14.20 4.53 9.39
C GLN A 77 13.87 3.41 10.37
N ALA A 78 14.89 2.76 10.93
CA ALA A 78 14.67 1.73 11.92
C ALA A 78 14.00 2.33 13.17
N SER A 79 13.04 1.61 13.75
CA SER A 79 12.39 2.01 15.01
C SER A 79 13.34 1.95 16.21
N ASN A 80 14.45 1.21 16.11
CA ASN A 80 15.38 0.94 17.22
C ASN A 80 14.68 0.35 18.45
N VAL A 81 13.61 -0.43 18.21
CA VAL A 81 12.89 -1.21 19.24
C VAL A 81 13.21 -2.68 19.03
N SER A 82 13.48 -3.39 20.12
CA SER A 82 13.50 -4.86 20.08
C SER A 82 12.09 -5.35 19.83
N LYS A 83 11.83 -5.84 18.61
CA LYS A 83 10.50 -6.31 18.22
C LYS A 83 10.06 -7.46 19.10
N SER A 84 8.83 -7.39 19.59
CA SER A 84 8.19 -8.43 20.43
C SER A 84 8.03 -9.78 19.72
N ARG A 85 8.17 -9.82 18.39
CA ARG A 85 8.18 -11.04 17.58
C ARG A 85 9.00 -10.89 16.29
N ASN A 86 9.34 -12.02 15.66
CA ASN A 86 10.04 -12.04 14.38
C ASN A 86 9.11 -11.62 13.22
N VAL A 87 9.15 -10.34 12.87
CA VAL A 87 8.28 -9.72 11.85
C VAL A 87 8.47 -10.34 10.47
N SER A 88 9.71 -10.61 10.05
CA SER A 88 9.99 -11.25 8.76
C SER A 88 9.35 -12.65 8.65
N ALA A 89 9.36 -13.42 9.75
CA ALA A 89 8.69 -14.71 9.80
C ALA A 89 7.15 -14.58 9.77
N VAL A 90 6.59 -13.52 10.37
CA VAL A 90 5.14 -13.21 10.33
C VAL A 90 4.70 -12.97 8.88
N LEU A 91 5.40 -12.10 8.14
CA LEU A 91 5.06 -11.81 6.74
C LEU A 91 5.28 -13.01 5.82
N LYS A 92 6.39 -13.76 5.98
CA LYS A 92 6.66 -14.97 5.19
C LYS A 92 5.57 -16.05 5.35
N LYS A 93 5.03 -16.20 6.57
CA LYS A 93 3.97 -17.16 6.89
C LYS A 93 2.56 -16.64 6.66
N ASN A 94 2.40 -15.50 6.00
CA ASN A 94 1.10 -14.85 5.73
C ASN A 94 0.25 -14.70 7.01
N LYS A 95 0.91 -14.39 8.13
CA LYS A 95 0.24 -14.18 9.42
C LYS A 95 -0.22 -12.72 9.54
N PRO A 96 -1.25 -12.44 10.36
CA PRO A 96 -1.67 -11.07 10.62
C PRO A 96 -0.56 -10.24 11.28
N PHE A 97 -0.49 -8.96 10.94
CA PHE A 97 0.53 -8.03 11.43
C PHE A 97 -0.04 -6.67 11.81
N SER A 98 0.71 -5.89 12.59
CA SER A 98 0.34 -4.56 13.08
C SER A 98 1.27 -3.47 12.54
N ILE A 99 0.72 -2.28 12.30
CA ILE A 99 1.46 -1.07 11.97
C ILE A 99 0.98 0.06 12.88
N LEU A 100 1.90 0.72 13.58
CA LEU A 100 1.62 1.97 14.27
C LEU A 100 1.70 3.14 13.29
N LEU A 101 0.56 3.75 13.01
CA LEU A 101 0.42 4.93 12.14
C LEU A 101 0.43 6.19 12.98
N LEU A 102 1.34 7.10 12.65
CA LEU A 102 1.58 8.35 13.37
C LEU A 102 1.45 9.53 12.41
N GLY A 103 0.70 10.55 12.82
CA GLY A 103 0.59 11.82 12.11
C GLY A 103 1.27 12.93 12.90
N THR A 104 2.27 13.61 12.33
CA THR A 104 2.97 14.73 12.98
C THR A 104 2.49 16.07 12.44
N ASP A 105 2.32 17.06 13.32
CA ASP A 105 2.01 18.45 12.94
C ASP A 105 3.26 19.28 12.61
N THR A 106 4.47 18.71 12.77
CA THR A 106 5.69 19.34 12.27
C THR A 106 5.82 19.20 10.76
N GLY A 107 6.50 20.17 10.13
CA GLY A 107 6.80 20.16 8.70
C GLY A 107 7.69 18.99 8.25
N ALA A 108 8.46 19.16 7.16
CA ALA A 108 9.29 18.10 6.56
C ALA A 108 10.02 17.24 7.63
N LEU A 109 9.91 15.91 7.49
CA LEU A 109 10.48 14.97 8.45
C LEU A 109 12.01 15.05 8.41
N GLY A 110 12.65 15.68 9.39
CA GLY A 110 14.09 15.91 9.39
C GLY A 110 14.56 17.27 9.91
N ARG A 111 13.64 18.17 10.27
CA ARG A 111 13.98 19.33 11.12
C ARG A 111 14.27 18.87 12.55
N SER A 112 15.10 19.62 13.26
CA SER A 112 15.46 19.37 14.67
C SER A 112 14.26 19.45 15.62
N ASP A 113 13.18 20.12 15.21
CA ASP A 113 11.95 20.20 15.98
C ASP A 113 11.22 18.85 15.95
N VAL A 114 11.37 18.09 17.04
CA VAL A 114 10.60 16.87 17.25
C VAL A 114 9.17 17.28 17.58
N GLY A 115 8.29 17.19 16.58
CA GLY A 115 6.86 17.51 16.74
C GLY A 115 6.13 16.56 17.68
N ARG A 116 4.90 16.93 18.04
CA ARG A 116 3.95 16.00 18.68
C ARG A 116 3.21 15.19 17.61
N THR A 117 2.78 14.00 17.99
CA THR A 117 1.89 13.18 17.14
C THR A 117 0.43 13.50 17.43
N ASP A 118 -0.23 14.19 16.50
CA ASP A 118 -1.65 14.55 16.65
C ASP A 118 -2.61 13.45 16.18
N THR A 119 -2.07 12.43 15.52
CA THR A 119 -2.78 11.23 15.11
C THR A 119 -1.99 10.01 15.53
N MET A 120 -2.65 9.07 16.19
CA MET A 120 -2.09 7.78 16.55
C MET A 120 -3.12 6.69 16.29
N MET A 121 -2.76 5.72 15.45
CA MET A 121 -3.63 4.59 15.11
C MET A 121 -2.84 3.30 15.03
N VAL A 122 -3.38 2.20 15.56
CA VAL A 122 -2.87 0.85 15.30
C VAL A 122 -3.68 0.26 14.17
N ALA A 123 -3.02 -0.07 13.06
CA ALA A 123 -3.60 -0.82 11.97
C ALA A 123 -3.23 -2.30 12.13
N THR A 124 -4.21 -3.20 12.18
CA THR A 124 -3.98 -4.64 12.11
C THR A 124 -4.50 -5.18 10.80
N ILE A 125 -3.67 -5.90 10.05
CA ILE A 125 -4.01 -6.42 8.73
C ILE A 125 -4.02 -7.95 8.83
N ASN A 126 -5.18 -8.55 8.54
CA ASN A 126 -5.36 -9.98 8.57
C ASN A 126 -5.68 -10.51 7.16
N PRO A 127 -4.75 -11.25 6.52
CA PRO A 127 -4.94 -11.74 5.15
C PRO A 127 -5.92 -12.92 5.09
N LYS A 128 -6.14 -13.63 6.22
CA LYS A 128 -7.05 -14.79 6.25
C LYS A 128 -8.51 -14.36 6.28
N THR A 129 -8.80 -13.27 6.98
CA THR A 129 -10.14 -12.69 7.03
C THR A 129 -10.31 -11.53 6.04
N GLU A 130 -9.29 -11.26 5.22
CA GLU A 130 -9.22 -10.13 4.27
C GLU A 130 -9.71 -8.82 4.88
N THR A 131 -9.29 -8.53 6.11
CA THR A 131 -9.78 -7.37 6.89
C THR A 131 -8.61 -6.56 7.41
N ALA A 132 -8.70 -5.24 7.25
CA ALA A 132 -7.86 -4.29 7.99
C ALA A 132 -8.70 -3.66 9.11
N TYR A 133 -8.13 -3.56 10.31
CA TYR A 133 -8.77 -2.92 11.45
C TYR A 133 -7.95 -1.73 11.91
N LEU A 134 -8.57 -0.56 12.03
CA LEU A 134 -7.92 0.67 12.49
C LEU A 134 -8.42 1.05 13.88
N THR A 135 -7.55 1.03 14.87
CA THR A 135 -7.86 1.47 16.23
C THR A 135 -7.18 2.80 16.51
N SER A 136 -7.95 3.88 16.61
CA SER A 136 -7.42 5.19 17.00
C SER A 136 -7.17 5.26 18.51
N ILE A 137 -6.04 5.85 18.88
CA ILE A 137 -5.69 6.16 20.26
C ILE A 137 -5.73 7.69 20.41
N PRO A 138 -6.61 8.24 21.28
CA PRO A 138 -6.67 9.68 21.51
C PRO A 138 -5.32 10.25 21.92
N ARG A 139 -4.93 11.37 21.31
CA ARG A 139 -3.61 12.00 21.55
C ARG A 139 -3.37 12.44 23.00
N ASP A 140 -4.46 12.69 23.73
CA ASP A 140 -4.47 13.15 25.12
C ASP A 140 -4.56 11.96 26.12
N THR A 141 -4.46 10.71 25.64
CA THR A 141 -4.48 9.51 26.49
C THR A 141 -3.37 9.58 27.54
N ARG A 142 -3.72 9.44 28.83
CA ARG A 142 -2.76 9.43 29.95
C ARG A 142 -1.97 8.13 29.95
N VAL A 143 -0.65 8.23 29.86
CA VAL A 143 0.28 7.10 29.83
C VAL A 143 1.55 7.44 30.60
N THR A 144 2.28 6.42 31.02
CA THR A 144 3.68 6.60 31.44
C THR A 144 4.58 6.46 30.23
N VAL A 145 5.46 7.43 30.01
CA VAL A 145 6.46 7.43 28.93
C VAL A 145 7.85 7.28 29.54
N GLY A 146 8.65 6.37 28.99
CA GLY A 146 9.99 6.06 29.49
C GLY A 146 10.01 4.82 30.38
N SER A 147 11.11 4.63 31.13
CA SER A 147 11.30 3.47 32.00
C SER A 147 12.25 3.82 33.14
N GLY A 148 12.08 3.19 34.31
CA GLY A 148 12.92 3.41 35.49
C GLY A 148 12.81 4.86 35.98
N ALA A 149 13.93 5.45 36.40
CA ALA A 149 13.99 6.82 36.91
C ALA A 149 13.57 7.91 35.90
N ASN A 150 13.54 7.58 34.60
CA ASN A 150 13.15 8.50 33.53
C ASN A 150 11.66 8.35 33.12
N ALA A 151 10.91 7.48 33.81
CA ALA A 151 9.49 7.30 33.56
C ALA A 151 8.71 8.54 34.04
N SER A 152 7.85 9.10 33.19
CA SER A 152 7.00 10.23 33.56
C SER A 152 5.60 10.10 32.99
N VAL A 153 4.61 10.62 33.73
CA VAL A 153 3.22 10.66 33.29
C VAL A 153 3.06 11.75 32.24
N GLN A 154 2.62 11.36 31.06
CA GLN A 154 2.48 12.24 29.91
C GLN A 154 1.21 11.92 29.14
N LYS A 155 0.85 12.83 28.24
CA LYS A 155 -0.08 12.52 27.15
C LYS A 155 0.65 11.65 26.13
N ILE A 156 -0.03 10.66 25.56
CA ILE A 156 0.61 9.72 24.64
C ILE A 156 1.25 10.38 23.41
N ASN A 157 0.75 11.54 22.96
CA ASN A 157 1.39 12.29 21.87
C ASN A 157 2.79 12.82 22.18
N ALA A 158 3.18 12.91 23.46
CA ALA A 158 4.54 13.25 23.87
C ALA A 158 5.51 12.08 23.71
N ALA A 159 5.04 10.84 23.62
CA ALA A 159 5.91 9.65 23.50
C ALA A 159 6.85 9.73 22.30
N TYR A 160 6.35 10.28 21.18
CA TYR A 160 7.15 10.53 19.99
C TYR A 160 8.15 11.68 20.19
N THR A 161 7.74 12.75 20.87
CA THR A 161 8.63 13.89 21.16
C THR A 161 9.79 13.48 22.06
N ILE A 162 9.52 12.64 23.07
CA ILE A 162 10.49 12.22 24.09
C ILE A 162 11.43 11.13 23.56
N GLY A 163 10.88 10.09 22.91
CA GLY A 163 11.64 8.89 22.53
C GLY A 163 11.69 8.60 21.03
N GLY A 164 11.23 9.53 20.19
CA GLY A 164 11.12 9.32 18.75
C GLY A 164 10.18 8.16 18.40
N PRO A 165 10.38 7.50 17.24
CA PRO A 165 9.61 6.32 16.85
C PRO A 165 9.67 5.21 17.91
N SER A 166 10.83 5.02 18.55
CA SER A 166 11.03 4.00 19.59
C SER A 166 10.12 4.23 20.80
N GLY A 167 10.10 5.47 21.30
CA GLY A 167 9.25 5.87 22.43
C GLY A 167 7.77 5.69 22.13
N ALA A 168 7.31 6.10 20.94
CA ALA A 168 5.91 5.94 20.54
C ALA A 168 5.50 4.47 20.46
N VAL A 169 6.33 3.62 19.81
CA VAL A 169 6.07 2.18 19.69
C VAL A 169 5.99 1.53 21.07
N LYS A 170 7.00 1.71 21.92
CA LYS A 170 7.03 1.12 23.26
C LYS A 170 5.85 1.57 24.13
N THR A 171 5.51 2.85 24.07
CA THR A 171 4.39 3.39 24.86
C THR A 171 3.06 2.76 24.42
N VAL A 172 2.85 2.51 23.14
CA VAL A 172 1.65 1.83 22.63
C VAL A 172 1.66 0.33 22.97
N GLU A 173 2.81 -0.34 22.82
CA GLU A 173 2.96 -1.75 23.23
C GLU A 173 2.65 -1.91 24.72
N ASN A 174 3.16 -1.02 25.57
CA ASN A 174 2.89 -1.03 27.01
C ASN A 174 1.45 -0.64 27.35
N LEU A 175 0.86 0.34 26.65
CA LEU A 175 -0.51 0.77 26.91
C LEU A 175 -1.51 -0.36 26.66
N LEU A 176 -1.33 -1.12 25.58
CA LEU A 176 -2.32 -2.06 25.06
C LEU A 176 -1.89 -3.53 25.14
N ASP A 177 -0.69 -3.87 25.60
CA ASP A 177 -0.17 -5.25 25.65
C ASP A 177 -0.32 -5.99 24.30
N ILE A 178 0.19 -5.36 23.24
CA ILE A 178 0.13 -5.86 21.86
C ILE A 178 1.50 -5.73 21.20
N PRO A 179 1.84 -6.60 20.23
CA PRO A 179 3.02 -6.40 19.42
C PRO A 179 2.78 -5.30 18.36
N ILE A 180 3.77 -4.44 18.13
CA ILE A 180 3.82 -3.50 17.00
C ILE A 180 4.91 -3.93 16.03
N ASP A 181 4.51 -4.53 14.90
CA ASP A 181 5.47 -5.08 13.93
C ASP A 181 6.18 -4.01 13.12
N PHE A 182 5.45 -2.98 12.70
CA PHE A 182 5.97 -1.84 11.94
C PHE A 182 5.45 -0.52 12.46
N TYR A 183 6.06 0.58 12.01
CA TYR A 183 5.49 1.91 12.16
C TYR A 183 5.57 2.69 10.85
N ALA A 184 4.69 3.69 10.71
CA ALA A 184 4.76 4.68 9.65
C ALA A 184 4.39 6.06 10.22
N ILE A 185 5.26 7.04 10.01
CA ILE A 185 5.05 8.43 10.40
C ILE A 185 4.88 9.27 9.15
N VAL A 186 3.79 10.04 9.12
CA VAL A 186 3.45 10.95 8.03
C VAL A 186 3.26 12.36 8.60
N ASN A 187 3.82 13.36 7.93
CA ASN A 187 3.53 14.76 8.26
C ASN A 187 2.32 15.30 7.46
N MET A 188 1.79 16.44 7.88
CA MET A 188 0.60 17.04 7.24
C MET A 188 0.80 17.34 5.74
N GLY A 189 2.01 17.77 5.34
CA GLY A 189 2.35 17.97 3.93
C GLY A 189 2.37 16.68 3.11
N GLY A 190 2.80 15.58 3.72
CA GLY A 190 2.77 14.23 3.15
C GLY A 190 1.35 13.76 2.89
N LEU A 191 0.44 13.96 3.85
CA LEU A 191 -0.97 13.63 3.67
C LEU A 191 -1.58 14.37 2.47
N GLU A 192 -1.37 15.68 2.38
CA GLU A 192 -1.84 16.48 1.24
C GLU A 192 -1.30 15.93 -0.09
N LYS A 193 0.02 15.72 -0.19
CA LYS A 193 0.65 15.25 -1.43
C LYS A 193 0.19 13.83 -1.80
N MET A 194 0.06 12.92 -0.82
CA MET A 194 -0.42 11.55 -1.07
C MET A 194 -1.86 11.54 -1.59
N VAL A 195 -2.75 12.34 -1.01
CA VAL A 195 -4.13 12.48 -1.49
C VAL A 195 -4.15 13.03 -2.91
N ASN A 196 -3.34 14.05 -3.22
CA ASN A 196 -3.23 14.58 -4.58
C ASN A 196 -2.68 13.54 -5.57
N ALA A 197 -1.69 12.76 -5.16
CA ALA A 197 -1.05 11.75 -6.01
C ALA A 197 -2.03 10.63 -6.43
N VAL A 198 -3.00 10.28 -5.57
CA VAL A 198 -4.08 9.34 -5.92
C VAL A 198 -5.26 10.00 -6.64
N GLY A 199 -5.18 11.30 -6.94
CA GLY A 199 -6.23 12.05 -7.63
C GLY A 199 -7.39 12.47 -6.73
N GLY A 200 -7.16 12.64 -5.42
CA GLY A 200 -8.16 13.00 -4.43
C GLY A 200 -8.90 11.81 -3.80
N VAL A 201 -9.71 12.07 -2.79
CA VAL A 201 -10.49 11.08 -2.06
C VAL A 201 -11.97 11.44 -1.99
N ASP A 202 -12.84 10.44 -2.07
CA ASP A 202 -14.28 10.64 -1.95
C ASP A 202 -14.76 10.26 -0.54
N VAL A 203 -15.24 11.23 0.23
CA VAL A 203 -15.73 11.01 1.61
C VAL A 203 -17.24 11.20 1.69
N VAL A 204 -17.85 10.64 2.73
CA VAL A 204 -19.25 10.91 3.12
C VAL A 204 -19.21 11.52 4.52
N PRO A 205 -19.30 12.86 4.64
CA PRO A 205 -19.10 13.57 5.90
C PRO A 205 -20.14 13.20 6.96
N PRO A 206 -19.74 13.03 8.23
CA PRO A 206 -20.69 12.79 9.33
C PRO A 206 -21.39 14.07 9.80
N LEU A 207 -20.89 15.25 9.41
CA LEU A 207 -21.47 16.55 9.72
C LEU A 207 -21.30 17.55 8.56
N THR A 208 -22.05 18.64 8.58
CA THR A 208 -21.91 19.77 7.65
C THR A 208 -21.04 20.84 8.30
N PHE A 209 -20.00 21.30 7.61
CA PHE A 209 -19.16 22.41 8.08
C PHE A 209 -18.34 23.03 6.95
N LYS A 210 -17.84 24.24 7.21
CA LYS A 210 -16.83 24.90 6.41
C LYS A 210 -15.64 25.25 7.30
N TYR A 211 -14.46 24.72 6.98
CA TYR A 211 -13.24 24.94 7.75
C TYR A 211 -12.03 24.99 6.83
N ALA A 212 -11.31 26.11 6.84
CA ALA A 212 -10.22 26.39 5.90
C ALA A 212 -10.64 26.10 4.46
N GLN A 213 -10.05 25.07 3.81
CA GLN A 213 -10.40 24.69 2.44
C GLN A 213 -11.50 23.62 2.35
N ALA A 214 -11.90 22.99 3.46
CA ALA A 214 -12.97 22.02 3.45
C ALA A 214 -14.33 22.73 3.49
N ASP A 215 -15.21 22.36 2.57
CA ASP A 215 -16.62 22.75 2.54
C ASP A 215 -17.43 21.49 2.23
N VAL A 216 -18.12 20.98 3.24
CA VAL A 216 -18.70 19.64 3.20
C VAL A 216 -20.11 19.61 3.79
N LYS A 217 -20.95 18.73 3.24
CA LYS A 217 -22.34 18.54 3.72
C LYS A 217 -22.52 17.12 4.26
N LYS A 218 -23.17 17.00 5.41
CA LYS A 218 -23.48 15.72 6.06
C LYS A 218 -24.17 14.77 5.09
N GLY A 219 -23.68 13.54 4.99
CA GLY A 219 -24.26 12.48 4.17
C GLY A 219 -24.09 12.65 2.66
N VAL A 220 -23.58 13.78 2.18
CA VAL A 220 -23.36 14.04 0.75
C VAL A 220 -21.96 13.56 0.38
N LYS A 221 -21.84 12.70 -0.63
CA LYS A 221 -20.52 12.30 -1.14
C LYS A 221 -19.78 13.53 -1.67
N THR A 222 -18.61 13.82 -1.11
CA THR A 222 -17.79 14.98 -1.48
C THR A 222 -16.41 14.52 -1.90
N HIS A 223 -15.97 14.99 -3.06
CA HIS A 223 -14.61 14.79 -3.53
C HIS A 223 -13.67 15.83 -2.90
N LEU A 224 -12.58 15.37 -2.30
CA LEU A 224 -11.59 16.21 -1.62
C LEU A 224 -10.21 16.03 -2.26
N ASN A 225 -9.61 17.11 -2.70
CA ASN A 225 -8.18 17.16 -2.98
C ASN A 225 -7.35 17.17 -1.68
N GLY A 226 -6.02 17.19 -1.78
CA GLY A 226 -5.13 17.10 -0.61
C GLY A 226 -5.34 18.21 0.42
N LYS A 227 -5.49 19.47 0.01
CA LYS A 227 -5.71 20.59 0.94
C LYS A 227 -7.07 20.51 1.62
N GLN A 228 -8.08 20.11 0.86
CA GLN A 228 -9.44 19.90 1.38
C GLN A 228 -9.50 18.72 2.35
N ALA A 229 -8.84 17.59 2.02
CA ALA A 229 -8.76 16.41 2.87
C ALA A 229 -8.00 16.69 4.17
N LEU A 230 -6.88 17.44 4.09
CA LEU A 230 -6.14 17.90 5.25
C LEU A 230 -7.03 18.78 6.14
N SER A 231 -7.68 19.80 5.58
CA SER A 231 -8.60 20.69 6.31
C SER A 231 -9.75 19.90 6.96
N TYR A 232 -10.36 18.98 6.21
CA TYR A 232 -11.43 18.10 6.67
C TYR A 232 -11.01 17.24 7.87
N SER A 233 -9.77 16.74 7.86
CA SER A 233 -9.19 15.92 8.93
C SER A 233 -8.72 16.71 10.15
N ARG A 234 -8.58 18.04 10.06
CA ARG A 234 -8.09 18.91 11.15
C ARG A 234 -9.19 19.59 11.94
N MET A 235 -10.36 19.85 11.35
CA MET A 235 -11.44 20.54 12.04
C MET A 235 -11.81 19.80 13.34
N ARG A 236 -11.94 20.53 14.46
CA ARG A 236 -12.29 19.98 15.78
C ARG A 236 -13.42 20.75 16.46
N TYR A 237 -13.33 22.08 16.48
CA TYR A 237 -14.12 22.93 17.37
C TYR A 237 -15.62 22.97 17.02
N ASP A 238 -15.96 22.81 15.75
CA ASP A 238 -17.37 22.77 15.30
C ASP A 238 -17.97 21.35 15.33
N ASP A 239 -17.20 20.36 15.80
CA ASP A 239 -17.66 18.97 15.92
C ASP A 239 -18.20 18.73 17.34
N PRO A 240 -19.48 18.36 17.51
CA PRO A 240 -20.03 18.00 18.82
C PRO A 240 -19.30 16.85 19.52
N LEU A 241 -18.60 16.00 18.75
CA LEU A 241 -17.76 14.92 19.28
C LEU A 241 -16.30 15.35 19.49
N GLY A 242 -15.98 16.62 19.25
CA GLY A 242 -14.65 17.21 19.44
C GLY A 242 -13.53 16.39 18.79
N ASP A 243 -12.58 15.94 19.63
CA ASP A 243 -11.41 15.18 19.19
C ASP A 243 -11.79 13.81 18.59
N TYR A 244 -12.79 13.14 19.15
CA TYR A 244 -13.29 11.86 18.64
C TYR A 244 -13.88 12.00 17.23
N GLY A 245 -14.59 13.10 16.99
CA GLY A 245 -15.10 13.45 15.66
C GLY A 245 -13.98 13.71 14.64
N ARG A 246 -12.92 14.43 15.05
CA ARG A 246 -11.71 14.61 14.24
C ARG A 246 -11.05 13.27 13.90
N GLN A 247 -10.85 12.39 14.88
CA GLN A 247 -10.26 11.06 14.67
C GLN A 247 -11.09 10.19 13.72
N LYS A 248 -12.42 10.26 13.80
CA LYS A 248 -13.32 9.58 12.83
C LYS A 248 -13.07 10.06 11.39
N ARG A 249 -12.88 11.36 11.18
CA ARG A 249 -12.59 11.94 9.87
C ARG A 249 -11.18 11.59 9.37
N GLN A 250 -10.18 11.57 10.24
CA GLN A 250 -8.83 11.10 9.93
C GLN A 250 -8.83 9.65 9.44
N ARG A 251 -9.54 8.75 10.15
CA ARG A 251 -9.75 7.36 9.72
C ARG A 251 -10.44 7.27 8.37
N GLN A 252 -11.47 8.08 8.14
CA GLN A 252 -12.18 8.08 6.86
C GLN A 252 -11.27 8.50 5.70
N VAL A 253 -10.47 9.55 5.87
CA VAL A 253 -9.50 9.99 4.85
C VAL A 253 -8.48 8.88 4.58
N LEU A 254 -7.93 8.26 5.63
CA LEU A 254 -6.97 7.16 5.49
C LEU A 254 -7.59 5.95 4.77
N GLN A 255 -8.79 5.54 5.15
CA GLN A 255 -9.52 4.44 4.50
C GLN A 255 -9.70 4.71 3.01
N LYS A 256 -10.14 5.91 2.64
CA LYS A 256 -10.36 6.28 1.23
C LYS A 256 -9.05 6.39 0.46
N LEU A 257 -7.99 6.91 1.09
CA LEU A 257 -6.66 6.96 0.51
C LEU A 257 -6.13 5.55 0.20
N VAL A 258 -6.23 4.62 1.16
CA VAL A 258 -5.78 3.23 0.98
C VAL A 258 -6.56 2.52 -0.11
N VAL A 259 -7.90 2.65 -0.13
CA VAL A 259 -8.74 2.06 -1.19
C VAL A 259 -8.39 2.64 -2.57
N LYS A 260 -8.22 3.96 -2.68
CA LYS A 260 -7.81 4.60 -3.94
C LYS A 260 -6.42 4.13 -4.37
N ALA A 261 -5.45 4.11 -3.47
CA ALA A 261 -4.09 3.63 -3.75
C ALA A 261 -4.08 2.16 -4.18
N ALA A 262 -4.90 1.32 -3.55
CA ALA A 262 -5.02 -0.10 -3.88
C ALA A 262 -5.74 -0.36 -5.22
N GLY A 263 -6.70 0.50 -5.58
CA GLY A 263 -7.43 0.42 -6.86
C GLY A 263 -6.68 1.01 -8.05
N LEU A 264 -5.56 1.72 -7.83
CA LEU A 264 -4.71 2.20 -8.92
C LEU A 264 -4.00 1.03 -9.58
N SER A 265 -4.46 0.69 -10.78
CA SER A 265 -3.84 -0.29 -11.67
C SER A 265 -2.62 0.26 -12.43
N SER A 266 -2.17 1.49 -12.15
CA SER A 266 -1.38 2.25 -13.11
C SER A 266 0.08 2.47 -12.71
N ILE A 267 0.97 1.84 -13.48
CA ILE A 267 2.42 2.10 -13.60
C ILE A 267 2.72 3.60 -13.92
N THR A 268 1.72 4.42 -14.26
CA THR A 268 1.93 5.84 -14.57
C THR A 268 1.98 6.75 -13.33
N ARG A 269 1.31 6.40 -12.22
CA ARG A 269 1.21 7.28 -11.03
C ARG A 269 2.06 6.84 -9.84
N TYR A 270 2.67 5.65 -9.89
CA TYR A 270 3.49 5.16 -8.78
C TYR A 270 4.66 6.12 -8.48
N GLN A 271 5.27 6.75 -9.50
CA GLN A 271 6.34 7.71 -9.32
C GLN A 271 5.88 8.94 -8.55
N GLN A 272 4.69 9.47 -8.86
CA GLN A 272 4.11 10.62 -8.15
C GLN A 272 3.80 10.26 -6.69
N ILE A 273 3.26 9.06 -6.45
CA ILE A 273 3.00 8.56 -5.10
C ILE A 273 4.30 8.42 -4.32
N LEU A 274 5.29 7.68 -4.83
CA LEU A 274 6.56 7.47 -4.13
C LEU A 274 7.33 8.78 -3.91
N THR A 275 7.31 9.69 -4.89
CA THR A 275 7.92 11.03 -4.73
C THR A 275 7.20 11.85 -3.66
N SER A 276 5.88 11.71 -3.51
CA SER A 276 5.13 12.36 -2.43
C SER A 276 5.53 11.88 -1.04
N LEU A 277 5.99 10.61 -0.92
CA LEU A 277 6.47 10.03 0.34
C LEU A 277 7.85 10.58 0.72
N ASN A 278 8.67 10.96 -0.25
CA ASN A 278 10.03 11.44 0.02
C ASN A 278 10.02 12.71 0.91
N GLY A 279 10.75 12.65 2.03
CA GLY A 279 10.79 13.70 3.06
C GLY A 279 9.48 13.90 3.85
N ASN A 280 8.45 13.09 3.60
CA ASN A 280 7.13 13.21 4.24
C ASN A 280 6.62 11.91 4.89
N LEU A 281 7.30 10.78 4.63
CA LEU A 281 7.10 9.48 5.27
C LEU A 281 8.40 9.00 5.93
N LYS A 282 8.29 8.42 7.12
CA LYS A 282 9.32 7.62 7.78
C LYS A 282 8.74 6.29 8.24
N THR A 283 9.39 5.17 7.95
CA THR A 283 8.89 3.84 8.29
C THR A 283 10.01 2.83 8.46
N ASP A 284 9.80 1.76 9.23
CA ASP A 284 10.69 0.60 9.28
C ASP A 284 10.24 -0.54 8.34
N LEU A 285 9.30 -0.28 7.44
CA LEU A 285 8.99 -1.17 6.32
C LEU A 285 10.08 -1.08 5.25
N SER A 286 10.62 -2.21 4.81
CA SER A 286 11.42 -2.25 3.60
C SER A 286 10.54 -2.21 2.35
N PHE A 287 11.13 -1.86 1.19
CA PHE A 287 10.41 -1.94 -0.08
C PHE A 287 9.90 -3.37 -0.37
N ASP A 288 10.66 -4.38 0.02
CA ASP A 288 10.29 -5.78 -0.17
C ASP A 288 9.11 -6.16 0.73
N ASP A 289 9.07 -5.67 1.98
CA ASP A 289 7.90 -5.82 2.85
C ASP A 289 6.66 -5.17 2.23
N LEU A 290 6.79 -3.96 1.67
CA LEU A 290 5.69 -3.27 1.00
C LEU A 290 5.16 -4.09 -0.19
N MET A 291 6.04 -4.62 -1.04
CA MET A 291 5.64 -5.45 -2.18
C MET A 291 4.99 -6.76 -1.72
N GLN A 292 5.50 -7.36 -0.65
CA GLN A 292 4.91 -8.55 -0.05
C GLN A 292 3.51 -8.28 0.52
N ILE A 293 3.34 -7.16 1.22
CA ILE A 293 2.05 -6.69 1.75
C ILE A 293 1.07 -6.47 0.59
N ARG A 294 1.49 -5.76 -0.46
CA ARG A 294 0.66 -5.52 -1.64
C ARG A 294 0.19 -6.81 -2.29
N ALA A 295 1.08 -7.78 -2.46
CA ALA A 295 0.79 -9.04 -3.14
C ALA A 295 -0.08 -10.00 -2.33
N LYS A 296 0.10 -10.05 -0.99
CA LYS A 296 -0.52 -11.08 -0.13
C LYS A 296 -1.62 -10.57 0.79
N TYR A 297 -1.69 -9.26 1.01
CA TYR A 297 -2.61 -8.63 1.96
C TYR A 297 -3.45 -7.54 1.29
N GLY A 298 -3.34 -7.36 -0.03
CA GLY A 298 -4.03 -6.31 -0.78
C GLY A 298 -5.55 -6.32 -0.60
N ASP A 299 -6.15 -7.51 -0.49
CA ASP A 299 -7.61 -7.66 -0.37
C ASP A 299 -8.17 -7.08 0.93
N ALA A 300 -7.36 -7.02 1.99
CA ALA A 300 -7.74 -6.40 3.26
C ALA A 300 -8.05 -4.90 3.13
N SER A 301 -7.59 -4.25 2.07
CA SER A 301 -7.92 -2.84 1.78
C SER A 301 -9.40 -2.62 1.45
N HIS A 302 -10.14 -3.66 1.03
CA HIS A 302 -11.56 -3.56 0.70
C HIS A 302 -12.47 -3.66 1.93
N HIS A 303 -12.01 -4.30 3.00
CA HIS A 303 -12.78 -4.47 4.24
C HIS A 303 -12.07 -3.79 5.41
N ILE A 304 -12.17 -2.46 5.47
CA ILE A 304 -11.59 -1.68 6.57
C ILE A 304 -12.64 -1.39 7.63
N LYS A 305 -12.42 -1.93 8.83
CA LYS A 305 -13.20 -1.63 10.04
C LYS A 305 -12.40 -0.71 10.94
N SER A 306 -13.06 -0.04 11.88
CA SER A 306 -12.36 0.83 12.80
C SER A 306 -13.07 1.09 14.12
N GLU A 307 -12.28 1.34 15.16
CA GLU A 307 -12.75 1.80 16.47
C GLU A 307 -11.83 2.91 17.01
N THR A 308 -12.22 3.50 18.13
CA THR A 308 -11.40 4.46 18.87
C THR A 308 -11.40 4.05 20.33
N LEU A 309 -10.23 4.02 20.95
CA LEU A 309 -10.09 3.84 22.40
C LEU A 309 -10.87 4.95 23.11
N GLN A 310 -11.77 4.58 23.99
CA GLN A 310 -12.55 5.53 24.77
C GLN A 310 -11.84 5.87 26.09
N GLY A 311 -11.82 7.16 26.43
CA GLY A 311 -11.34 7.67 27.71
C GLY A 311 -12.33 8.65 28.30
N GLU A 312 -12.23 8.86 29.61
CA GLU A 312 -12.94 9.90 30.35
C GLU A 312 -12.06 11.15 30.43
N ASP A 313 -12.67 12.33 30.30
CA ASP A 313 -11.98 13.60 30.52
C ASP A 313 -11.56 13.73 31.98
N ALA A 314 -10.28 14.03 32.23
CA ALA A 314 -9.76 14.28 33.56
C ALA A 314 -8.83 15.50 33.55
N MET A 315 -8.95 16.37 34.55
CA MET A 315 -8.00 17.45 34.80
C MET A 315 -7.06 17.03 35.93
N ILE A 316 -5.77 16.91 35.63
CA ILE A 316 -4.74 16.50 36.60
C ILE A 316 -3.64 17.55 36.55
N ASP A 317 -3.36 18.19 37.67
CA ASP A 317 -2.36 19.27 37.79
C ASP A 317 -2.53 20.39 36.75
N GLY A 318 -3.79 20.74 36.46
CA GLY A 318 -4.13 21.78 35.47
C GLY A 318 -4.00 21.36 34.00
N ILE A 319 -3.70 20.09 33.73
CA ILE A 319 -3.56 19.52 32.38
C ILE A 319 -4.74 18.59 32.09
N ALA A 320 -5.40 18.79 30.95
CA ALA A 320 -6.51 17.95 30.50
C ALA A 320 -6.01 16.64 29.88
N TYR A 321 -6.45 15.50 30.39
CA TYR A 321 -6.14 14.15 29.91
C TYR A 321 -7.40 13.39 29.48
N GLN A 322 -7.19 12.34 28.70
CA GLN A 322 -8.15 11.26 28.48
C GLN A 322 -7.68 10.04 29.25
N VAL A 323 -8.45 9.57 30.22
CA VAL A 323 -8.11 8.41 31.05
C VAL A 323 -9.01 7.25 30.67
N ALA A 324 -8.43 6.22 30.05
CA ALA A 324 -9.16 5.00 29.70
C ALA A 324 -9.16 4.03 30.89
N THR A 325 -10.32 3.44 31.19
CA THR A 325 -10.44 2.43 32.25
C THR A 325 -9.70 1.14 31.86
N ASN A 326 -9.20 0.38 32.85
CA ASN A 326 -8.65 -0.96 32.61
C ASN A 326 -9.59 -1.89 31.82
N LYS A 327 -10.91 -1.77 32.03
CA LYS A 327 -11.90 -2.55 31.30
C LYS A 327 -11.87 -2.22 29.81
N GLU A 328 -11.83 -0.94 29.47
CA GLU A 328 -11.78 -0.46 28.09
C GLU A 328 -10.43 -0.77 27.43
N LEU A 329 -9.33 -0.54 28.13
CA LEU A 329 -7.99 -0.89 27.65
C LEU A 329 -7.85 -2.40 27.35
N LYS A 330 -8.32 -3.26 28.27
CA LYS A 330 -8.34 -4.71 28.06
C LYS A 330 -9.26 -5.12 26.91
N ARG A 331 -10.42 -4.47 26.76
CA ARG A 331 -11.34 -4.72 25.63
C ARG A 331 -10.65 -4.42 24.29
N VAL A 332 -10.03 -3.25 24.17
CA VAL A 332 -9.31 -2.83 22.96
C VAL A 332 -8.09 -3.72 22.71
N SER A 333 -7.31 -4.04 23.74
CA SER A 333 -6.18 -4.98 23.68
C SER A 333 -6.61 -6.33 23.11
N ASN A 334 -7.58 -7.00 23.74
CA ASN A 334 -8.06 -8.31 23.28
C ASN A 334 -8.64 -8.25 21.88
N HIS A 335 -9.32 -7.16 21.52
CA HIS A 335 -9.83 -7.00 20.17
C HIS A 335 -8.70 -6.92 19.13
N ILE A 336 -7.65 -6.13 19.37
CA ILE A 336 -6.44 -6.07 18.52
C ILE A 336 -5.71 -7.42 18.50
N ARG A 337 -5.57 -8.10 19.65
CA ARG A 337 -4.93 -9.42 19.72
C ARG A 337 -5.69 -10.44 18.88
N LYS A 338 -7.02 -10.43 18.93
CA LYS A 338 -7.88 -11.27 18.10
C LYS A 338 -7.71 -10.98 16.61
N THR A 339 -7.67 -9.72 16.18
CA THR A 339 -7.42 -9.39 14.77
C THR A 339 -6.03 -9.83 14.32
N LEU A 340 -5.05 -9.87 15.23
CA LEU A 340 -3.71 -10.40 15.02
C LEU A 340 -3.60 -11.94 15.09
N GLY A 341 -4.68 -12.65 15.43
CA GLY A 341 -4.67 -14.09 15.64
C GLY A 341 -3.88 -14.53 16.88
N LEU A 342 -3.80 -13.68 17.89
CA LEU A 342 -3.17 -13.91 19.18
C LEU A 342 -4.23 -14.26 20.23
N ALA A 343 -3.81 -14.97 21.28
CA ALA A 343 -4.67 -15.25 22.44
C ALA A 343 -4.93 -13.97 23.24
N ASP A 344 -6.09 -13.88 23.87
CA ASP A 344 -6.46 -12.80 24.80
C ASP A 344 -5.42 -12.65 25.93
N THR A 345 -5.25 -11.43 26.44
CA THR A 345 -4.39 -11.17 27.59
C THR A 345 -5.09 -11.59 28.89
N THR A 346 -4.46 -12.49 29.63
CA THR A 346 -4.95 -12.97 30.94
C THR A 346 -4.45 -12.11 32.10
N LYS A 347 -3.29 -11.47 31.93
CA LYS A 347 -2.69 -10.50 32.87
C LYS A 347 -2.41 -9.20 32.12
N PHE A 348 -3.42 -8.34 32.04
CA PHE A 348 -3.29 -7.04 31.39
C PHE A 348 -2.43 -6.12 32.26
N THR A 349 -1.18 -5.88 31.85
CA THR A 349 -0.31 -4.86 32.43
C THR A 349 -0.35 -3.64 31.52
N THR A 350 -0.63 -2.48 32.08
CA THR A 350 -0.64 -1.22 31.35
C THR A 350 0.04 -0.14 32.16
N ASP A 351 0.75 0.73 31.46
CA ASP A 351 1.35 1.95 32.00
C ASP A 351 0.34 3.10 32.14
N ALA A 352 -0.95 2.85 31.83
CA ALA A 352 -2.05 3.76 32.07
C ALA A 352 -2.38 3.83 33.57
N LEU A 353 -2.26 5.02 34.15
CA LEU A 353 -2.62 5.27 35.54
C LEU A 353 -4.14 5.44 35.65
N ASN A 354 -4.79 4.51 36.34
CA ASN A 354 -6.24 4.48 36.54
C ASN A 354 -6.68 5.55 37.56
N SER A 355 -7.87 6.14 37.35
CA SER A 355 -8.53 7.01 38.34
C SER A 355 -8.91 6.27 39.64
N SER A 356 -8.80 4.94 39.71
CA SER A 356 -9.23 4.13 40.85
C SER A 356 -8.12 3.80 41.86
N SER A 357 -6.92 4.35 41.71
CA SER A 357 -5.79 4.06 42.62
C SER A 357 -5.09 5.28 43.22
N ASP A 358 -5.47 6.51 42.87
CA ASP A 358 -4.75 7.73 43.28
C ASP A 358 -5.49 8.59 44.35
N THR A 359 -6.27 7.97 45.26
CA THR A 359 -6.77 8.68 46.47
C THR A 359 -6.14 8.24 47.78
N ASN A 360 -5.12 7.39 47.78
CA ASN A 360 -4.38 7.10 49.00
C ASN A 360 -2.87 7.09 48.75
N ASN A 361 -2.19 7.94 49.51
CA ASN A 361 -0.77 7.85 49.86
C ASN A 361 0.22 8.71 49.05
N TYR A 362 0.11 10.02 49.19
CA TYR A 362 1.29 10.85 49.42
C TYR A 362 1.20 11.46 50.82
N GLY A 363 1.68 10.69 51.80
CA GLY A 363 1.98 11.18 53.13
C GLY A 363 3.48 11.45 53.23
N TYR A 364 3.79 12.68 53.68
CA TYR A 364 5.07 13.28 54.04
C TYR A 364 5.90 13.91 52.92
#